data_AF-A0A4S2ARF5-F1
#
_entry.id   AF-A0A4S2ARF5-F1
#
_cell.length_a   1.000
_cell.length_b   1.000
_cell.length_c   1.000
_cell.angle_alpha   90.00
_cell.angle_beta   90.00
_cell.angle_gamma   90.00
#
_symmetry.space_group_name_H-M   'P 1'
#
loop_
_entity.id
_entity.type
_entity.pdbx_description
1 polymer ?
#
loop_
_entity_poly.entity_id
_entity_poly.type
_entity_poly.pdbx_seq_one_letter_code
_entity_poly.pdbx_strand_id
1 'polypeptide(L)'
;MPPKSWKDYVPRYVSLYYVDYNENLDSREDLQERCIRRNSLHPLEEQVWEWYAEQEHDNLQGYLADIRKAMEADGKADEYARNEEGIKDLLYERNSIDPTDELIDNSAVTNMFYSLGVEIEGYVYGSNARKESEAISLRKIRRALKLKKGQFADELHELLANAPYGGELRIYFNAIFSRLLTGDTGNDFKRIRFYGDVIVAIADSRNGAGYHVRLPTDITLPFCRDNLFTDSQVHYSYANEICGMLNSWCDSTRWETGMKPLKSTMRKSRMSEHQKQEALYEKRFREGGCTLGDMNHKRHRNTYYINSFPCGTKCPHCGTFWID
;
A
#
# COMPACT_ATOMS: atom_id res chain seq x y z
N MET A 1 12.01 45.08 -37.30
CA MET A 1 11.47 44.16 -36.27
C MET A 1 12.18 44.48 -34.96
N PRO A 2 11.48 44.50 -33.81
CA PRO A 2 12.16 44.62 -32.51
C PRO A 2 13.17 43.46 -32.35
N PRO A 3 14.28 43.68 -31.65
CA PRO A 3 15.26 42.63 -31.41
C PRO A 3 14.59 41.50 -30.62
N LYS A 4 14.57 40.28 -31.18
CA LYS A 4 14.16 39.08 -30.44
C LYS A 4 15.05 38.90 -29.21
N SER A 5 14.48 38.74 -28.03
CA SER A 5 15.22 38.32 -26.84
C SER A 5 15.57 36.83 -26.96
N TRP A 6 16.63 36.35 -26.31
CA TRP A 6 16.89 34.91 -26.19
C TRP A 6 15.68 34.12 -25.67
N LYS A 7 14.82 34.73 -24.82
CA LYS A 7 13.59 34.12 -24.30
C LYS A 7 12.57 33.76 -25.38
N ASP A 8 12.63 34.45 -26.53
CA ASP A 8 11.75 34.20 -27.67
C ASP A 8 12.14 32.94 -28.46
N TYR A 9 13.35 32.41 -28.24
CA TYR A 9 13.83 31.17 -28.86
C TYR A 9 13.44 29.93 -28.04
N VAL A 10 13.17 30.10 -26.73
CA VAL A 10 12.72 29.01 -25.88
C VAL A 10 11.25 28.68 -26.21
N PRO A 11 10.88 27.41 -26.49
CA PRO A 11 9.49 27.03 -26.72
C PRO A 11 8.58 27.38 -25.54
N ARG A 12 7.31 27.73 -25.79
CA ARG A 12 6.35 28.09 -24.74
C ARG A 12 5.97 26.93 -23.83
N TYR A 13 6.01 25.72 -24.37
CA TYR A 13 5.73 24.47 -23.68
C TYR A 13 6.80 23.48 -24.11
N VAL A 14 7.33 22.74 -23.15
CA VAL A 14 8.23 21.62 -23.40
C VAL A 14 7.77 20.42 -22.61
N SER A 15 8.16 19.25 -23.11
CA SER A 15 8.03 17.98 -22.41
C SER A 15 9.45 17.46 -22.29
N LEU A 16 9.96 17.46 -21.06
CA LEU A 16 11.23 16.82 -20.72
C LEU A 16 11.04 15.33 -20.44
N TYR A 17 9.79 14.92 -20.23
CA TYR A 17 9.40 13.56 -19.90
C TYR A 17 8.32 13.04 -20.83
N TYR A 18 8.36 11.75 -21.09
CA TYR A 18 7.31 10.96 -21.72
C TYR A 18 7.08 9.71 -20.86
N VAL A 19 5.89 9.65 -20.23
CA VAL A 19 5.38 8.48 -19.52
C VAL A 19 4.43 7.77 -20.47
N ASP A 20 4.70 6.51 -20.77
CA ASP A 20 3.79 5.73 -21.62
C ASP A 20 2.49 5.42 -20.87
N TYR A 21 1.35 5.36 -21.57
CA TYR A 21 0.07 5.06 -20.93
C TYR A 21 0.03 3.66 -20.27
N ASN A 22 0.93 2.75 -20.66
CA ASN A 22 1.09 1.44 -20.01
C ASN A 22 2.04 1.47 -18.79
N GLU A 23 2.78 2.56 -18.58
CA GLU A 23 3.62 2.75 -17.40
C GLU A 23 2.75 3.18 -16.22
N ASN A 24 2.75 2.36 -15.17
CA ASN A 24 1.93 2.55 -13.97
C ASN A 24 2.60 1.94 -12.73
N LEU A 25 1.93 2.08 -11.58
CA LEU A 25 2.41 1.65 -10.27
C LEU A 25 1.75 0.35 -9.78
N ASP A 26 1.01 -0.36 -10.62
CA ASP A 26 0.23 -1.55 -10.23
C ASP A 26 1.13 -2.67 -9.72
N SER A 27 2.34 -2.78 -10.27
CA SER A 27 3.37 -3.75 -9.81
C SER A 27 4.29 -3.21 -8.71
N ARG A 28 4.05 -1.98 -8.24
CA ARG A 28 4.90 -1.22 -7.30
C ARG A 28 4.16 -0.89 -6.01
N GLU A 29 3.32 -1.81 -5.55
CA GLU A 29 2.58 -1.71 -4.28
C GLU A 29 3.51 -1.53 -3.06
N ASP A 30 4.76 -1.99 -3.14
CA ASP A 30 5.82 -1.75 -2.15
C ASP A 30 6.17 -0.25 -2.06
N LEU A 31 6.28 0.41 -3.20
CA LEU A 31 6.55 1.84 -3.30
C LEU A 31 5.34 2.66 -2.82
N GLN A 32 4.13 2.22 -3.17
CA GLN A 32 2.89 2.84 -2.67
C GLN A 32 2.82 2.76 -1.12
N GLU A 33 3.11 1.59 -0.53
CA GLU A 33 3.18 1.41 0.92
C GLU A 33 4.26 2.30 1.56
N ARG A 34 5.45 2.45 0.95
CA ARG A 34 6.47 3.40 1.44
C ARG A 34 5.94 4.83 1.48
N CYS A 35 5.23 5.27 0.45
CA CYS A 35 4.59 6.59 0.41
C CYS A 35 3.55 6.76 1.52
N ILE A 36 2.70 5.74 1.73
CA ILE A 36 1.71 5.72 2.82
C ILE A 36 2.42 5.86 4.17
N ARG A 37 3.45 5.04 4.43
CA ARG A 37 4.19 5.04 5.70
C ARG A 37 4.85 6.38 6.01
N ARG A 38 5.41 7.05 4.99
CA ARG A 38 6.04 8.38 5.12
C ARG A 38 5.03 9.53 5.05
N ASN A 39 3.76 9.25 4.73
CA ASN A 39 2.73 10.26 4.45
C ASN A 39 3.21 11.31 3.43
N SER A 40 3.86 10.86 2.36
CA SER A 40 4.53 11.72 1.39
C SER A 40 4.73 10.99 0.06
N LEU A 41 4.69 11.72 -1.04
CA LEU A 41 5.06 11.23 -2.37
C LEU A 41 6.57 11.11 -2.56
N HIS A 42 7.37 11.62 -1.63
CA HIS A 42 8.83 11.65 -1.76
C HIS A 42 9.47 10.30 -2.14
N PRO A 43 9.08 9.14 -1.60
CA PRO A 43 9.63 7.86 -2.06
C PRO A 43 9.38 7.58 -3.55
N LEU A 44 8.24 8.01 -4.08
CA LEU A 44 7.91 7.87 -5.50
C LEU A 44 8.68 8.90 -6.32
N GLU A 45 8.71 10.15 -5.89
CA GLU A 45 9.51 11.21 -6.53
C GLU A 45 10.97 10.74 -6.68
N GLU A 46 11.64 10.35 -5.58
CA GLU A 46 13.01 9.81 -5.58
C GLU A 46 13.20 8.71 -6.65
N GLN A 47 12.22 7.84 -6.77
CA GLN A 47 12.26 6.73 -7.71
C GLN A 47 12.00 7.15 -9.17
N VAL A 48 11.14 8.15 -9.38
CA VAL A 48 10.88 8.77 -10.68
C VAL A 48 12.14 9.45 -11.21
N TRP A 49 12.87 10.18 -10.35
CA TRP A 49 14.18 10.75 -10.74
C TRP A 49 15.11 9.67 -11.28
N GLU A 50 15.17 8.50 -10.63
CA GLU A 50 16.00 7.39 -11.13
C GLU A 50 15.51 6.82 -12.46
N TRP A 51 14.19 6.70 -12.67
CA TRP A 51 13.64 6.10 -13.90
C TRP A 51 13.74 7.01 -15.12
N TYR A 52 13.57 8.32 -14.93
CA TYR A 52 13.44 9.28 -16.03
C TYR A 52 14.67 10.19 -16.20
N ALA A 53 15.71 10.09 -15.37
CA ALA A 53 16.91 10.94 -15.47
C ALA A 53 17.58 10.92 -16.85
N GLU A 54 17.70 9.76 -17.48
CA GLU A 54 18.33 9.65 -18.82
C GLU A 54 17.45 10.34 -19.88
N GLN A 55 16.15 10.10 -19.84
CA GLN A 55 15.19 10.72 -20.75
C GLN A 55 15.15 12.25 -20.59
N GLU A 56 15.12 12.73 -19.34
CA GLU A 56 15.19 14.15 -19.01
C GLU A 56 16.45 14.80 -19.58
N HIS A 57 17.60 14.15 -19.36
CA HIS A 57 18.89 14.63 -19.86
C HIS A 57 18.90 14.73 -21.38
N ASP A 58 18.53 13.66 -22.07
CA ASP A 58 18.55 13.59 -23.54
C ASP A 58 17.60 14.61 -24.16
N ASN A 59 16.38 14.73 -23.62
CA ASN A 59 15.40 15.71 -24.09
C ASN A 59 15.88 17.14 -23.87
N LEU A 60 16.44 17.44 -22.69
CA LEU A 60 17.02 18.74 -22.39
C LEU A 60 18.16 19.08 -23.35
N GLN A 61 19.08 18.15 -23.62
CA GLN A 61 20.15 18.36 -24.59
C GLN A 61 19.60 18.59 -26.00
N GLY A 62 18.54 17.88 -26.40
CA GLY A 62 17.84 18.09 -27.66
C GLY A 62 17.31 19.53 -27.80
N TYR A 63 16.55 20.01 -26.80
CA TYR A 63 16.05 21.39 -26.81
C TYR A 63 17.18 22.42 -26.83
N LEU A 64 18.23 22.23 -26.04
CA LEU A 64 19.38 23.13 -26.00
C LEU A 64 20.09 23.18 -27.37
N ALA A 65 20.29 22.04 -28.03
CA ALA A 65 20.90 21.97 -29.35
C ALA A 65 20.06 22.71 -30.41
N ASP A 66 18.74 22.53 -30.39
CA ASP A 66 17.83 23.21 -31.32
C ASP A 66 17.78 24.73 -31.09
N ILE A 67 17.70 25.16 -29.83
CA ILE A 67 17.72 26.59 -29.45
C ILE A 67 19.05 27.21 -29.85
N ARG A 68 20.17 26.53 -29.56
CA ARG A 68 21.51 26.98 -29.93
C ARG A 68 21.63 27.17 -31.43
N LYS A 69 21.20 26.18 -32.22
CA LYS A 69 21.22 26.24 -33.69
C LYS A 69 20.39 27.41 -34.22
N ALA A 70 19.20 27.65 -33.65
CA ALA A 70 18.34 28.77 -34.04
C ALA A 70 18.95 30.14 -33.70
N MET A 71 19.58 30.27 -32.53
CA MET A 71 20.27 31.51 -32.12
C MET A 71 21.55 31.76 -32.94
N GLU A 72 22.33 30.71 -33.23
CA GLU A 72 23.53 30.80 -34.08
C GLU A 72 23.17 31.25 -35.51
N ALA A 73 22.08 30.74 -36.08
CA ALA A 73 21.58 31.17 -37.39
C ALA A 73 21.22 32.67 -37.43
N ASP A 74 20.78 33.24 -36.31
CA ASP A 74 20.47 34.66 -36.15
C ASP A 74 21.70 35.51 -35.69
N GLY A 75 22.90 34.91 -35.65
CA GLY A 75 24.15 35.59 -35.26
C GLY A 75 24.29 35.84 -33.76
N LYS A 76 23.57 35.09 -32.92
CA LYS A 76 23.46 35.29 -31.46
C LYS A 76 24.18 34.22 -30.62
N ALA A 77 25.25 33.63 -31.15
CA ALA A 77 26.03 32.62 -30.44
C ALA A 77 26.53 33.10 -29.06
N ASP A 78 27.03 34.33 -28.98
CA ASP A 78 27.51 34.93 -27.73
C ASP A 78 26.37 35.24 -26.73
N GLU A 79 25.14 35.47 -27.23
CA GLU A 79 23.97 35.63 -26.37
C GLU A 79 23.52 34.29 -25.81
N TYR A 80 23.56 33.21 -26.60
CA TYR A 80 23.31 31.85 -26.12
C TYR A 80 24.30 31.48 -25.00
N ALA A 81 25.61 31.61 -25.25
CA ALA A 81 26.64 31.22 -24.28
C ALA A 81 26.51 31.98 -22.94
N ARG A 82 26.05 33.23 -22.97
CA ARG A 82 25.83 34.03 -21.75
C ARG A 82 24.53 33.69 -21.01
N ASN A 83 23.55 33.07 -21.67
CA ASN A 83 22.23 32.81 -21.10
C ASN A 83 21.88 31.31 -21.07
N GLU A 84 22.82 30.40 -21.33
CA GLU A 84 22.55 28.95 -21.39
C GLU A 84 21.85 28.45 -20.11
N GLU A 85 22.31 28.87 -18.94
CA GLU A 85 21.68 28.49 -17.67
C GLU A 85 20.25 29.04 -17.56
N GLY A 86 20.03 30.30 -17.94
CA GLY A 86 18.69 30.88 -17.97
C GLY A 86 17.77 30.22 -19.00
N ILE A 87 18.32 29.65 -20.07
CA ILE A 87 17.56 28.84 -21.04
C ILE A 87 17.15 27.52 -20.38
N LYS A 88 18.06 26.83 -19.67
CA LYS A 88 17.74 25.59 -18.93
C LYS A 88 16.65 25.84 -17.89
N ASP A 89 16.81 26.87 -17.05
CA ASP A 89 15.81 27.24 -16.05
C ASP A 89 14.44 27.47 -16.70
N LEU A 90 14.40 28.19 -17.82
CA LEU A 90 13.15 28.49 -18.52
C LEU A 90 12.54 27.26 -19.20
N LEU A 91 13.34 26.26 -19.60
CA LEU A 91 12.85 24.98 -20.09
C LEU A 91 12.20 24.18 -18.95
N TYR A 92 12.83 24.13 -17.77
CA TYR A 92 12.24 23.50 -16.58
C TYR A 92 10.96 24.20 -16.14
N GLU A 93 10.93 25.54 -16.11
CA GLU A 93 9.73 26.32 -15.79
C GLU A 93 8.56 26.06 -16.75
N ARG A 94 8.87 25.72 -18.02
CA ARG A 94 7.87 25.46 -19.07
C ARG A 94 7.61 23.98 -19.31
N ASN A 95 8.22 23.10 -18.50
CA ASN A 95 7.93 21.69 -18.53
C ASN A 95 6.54 21.45 -17.93
N SER A 96 5.62 20.96 -18.74
CA SER A 96 4.22 20.80 -18.34
C SER A 96 3.86 19.41 -17.82
N ILE A 97 4.82 18.48 -17.77
CA ILE A 97 4.60 17.08 -17.42
C ILE A 97 5.38 16.74 -16.16
N ASP A 98 4.68 16.25 -15.14
CA ASP A 98 5.27 15.59 -13.97
C ASP A 98 5.04 14.08 -14.10
N PRO A 99 6.11 13.27 -14.27
CA PRO A 99 5.96 11.83 -14.39
C PRO A 99 5.30 11.19 -13.17
N THR A 100 5.43 11.80 -12.00
CA THR A 100 4.80 11.32 -10.75
C THR A 100 3.29 11.30 -10.89
N ASP A 101 2.71 12.41 -11.37
CA ASP A 101 1.27 12.55 -11.56
C ASP A 101 0.77 11.62 -12.67
N GLU A 102 1.49 11.53 -13.81
CA GLU A 102 1.14 10.63 -14.91
C GLU A 102 1.14 9.16 -14.49
N LEU A 103 2.15 8.71 -13.75
CA LEU A 103 2.21 7.35 -13.23
C LEU A 103 1.06 7.05 -12.26
N ILE A 104 0.68 8.00 -11.41
CA ILE A 104 -0.46 7.86 -10.50
C ILE A 104 -1.76 7.77 -11.28
N ASP A 105 -1.95 8.60 -12.30
CA ASP A 105 -3.16 8.64 -13.12
C ASP A 105 -3.32 7.39 -14.00
N ASN A 106 -2.21 6.80 -14.45
CA ASN A 106 -2.20 5.53 -15.18
C ASN A 106 -2.39 4.30 -14.27
N SER A 107 -2.32 4.46 -12.94
CA SER A 107 -2.42 3.35 -11.99
C SER A 107 -3.85 2.98 -11.64
N ALA A 108 -4.08 1.69 -11.46
CA ALA A 108 -5.31 1.19 -10.88
C ALA A 108 -5.41 1.54 -9.38
N VAL A 109 -6.63 1.44 -8.84
CA VAL A 109 -6.81 1.42 -7.38
C VAL A 109 -6.16 0.18 -6.79
N THR A 110 -5.69 0.29 -5.55
CA THR A 110 -5.00 -0.80 -4.86
C THR A 110 -5.85 -1.31 -3.69
N ASN A 111 -5.79 -2.62 -3.45
CA ASN A 111 -6.39 -3.26 -2.28
C ASN A 111 -5.72 -2.76 -0.98
N MET A 112 -6.47 -1.98 -0.21
CA MET A 112 -6.05 -1.50 1.10
C MET A 112 -6.84 -2.18 2.21
N PHE A 113 -6.26 -2.19 3.40
CA PHE A 113 -7.02 -2.44 4.62
C PHE A 113 -6.71 -1.43 5.72
N TYR A 114 -7.72 -1.21 6.54
CA TYR A 114 -7.61 -0.46 7.78
C TYR A 114 -7.81 -1.41 8.97
N SER A 115 -6.74 -1.67 9.70
CA SER A 115 -6.77 -2.48 10.91
C SER A 115 -7.49 -1.75 12.04
N LEU A 116 -8.31 -2.47 12.79
CA LEU A 116 -8.97 -1.93 13.98
C LEU A 116 -8.17 -2.17 15.28
N GLY A 117 -6.99 -2.80 15.19
CA GLY A 117 -6.15 -3.16 16.33
C GLY A 117 -6.85 -4.09 17.33
N VAL A 118 -7.82 -4.88 16.86
CA VAL A 118 -8.59 -5.83 17.67
C VAL A 118 -8.30 -7.24 17.18
N GLU A 119 -7.64 -8.01 18.04
CA GLU A 119 -7.44 -9.44 17.86
C GLU A 119 -8.69 -10.23 18.26
N ILE A 120 -9.12 -11.12 17.38
CA ILE A 120 -10.12 -12.14 17.64
C ILE A 120 -9.39 -13.47 17.79
N GLU A 121 -9.58 -14.13 18.92
CA GLU A 121 -8.92 -15.42 19.19
C GLU A 121 -9.50 -16.53 18.34
N GLY A 122 -8.65 -17.38 17.77
CA GLY A 122 -9.05 -18.64 17.12
C GLY A 122 -9.51 -19.74 18.08
N TYR A 123 -9.92 -20.86 17.51
CA TYR A 123 -10.17 -22.10 18.25
C TYR A 123 -8.89 -22.61 18.89
N VAL A 124 -9.04 -23.22 20.07
CA VAL A 124 -7.92 -23.90 20.73
C VAL A 124 -7.64 -25.18 19.95
N TYR A 125 -6.36 -25.46 19.69
CA TYR A 125 -5.94 -26.68 19.02
C TYR A 125 -6.55 -27.93 19.66
N GLY A 126 -7.14 -28.81 18.84
CA GLY A 126 -7.80 -30.03 19.29
C GLY A 126 -9.12 -29.81 20.03
N SER A 127 -9.69 -28.61 19.97
CA SER A 127 -10.93 -28.24 20.65
C SER A 127 -11.89 -27.52 19.70
N ASN A 128 -13.19 -27.75 19.91
CA ASN A 128 -14.26 -27.00 19.23
C ASN A 128 -14.60 -25.69 19.96
N ALA A 129 -13.74 -25.25 20.90
CA ALA A 129 -13.95 -24.05 21.70
C ALA A 129 -12.80 -23.05 21.52
N ARG A 130 -13.15 -21.77 21.52
CA ARG A 130 -12.21 -20.64 21.69
C ARG A 130 -11.98 -20.45 23.20
N LYS A 131 -10.87 -19.80 23.59
CA LYS A 131 -10.65 -19.49 25.03
C LYS A 131 -11.65 -18.43 25.50
N GLU A 132 -11.87 -17.41 24.68
CA GLU A 132 -12.98 -16.47 24.87
C GLU A 132 -14.32 -17.04 24.41
N SER A 133 -15.39 -16.68 25.11
CA SER A 133 -16.74 -17.03 24.67
C SER A 133 -17.14 -16.23 23.44
N GLU A 134 -17.98 -16.83 22.60
CA GLU A 134 -18.49 -16.21 21.38
C GLU A 134 -19.13 -14.83 21.63
N ALA A 135 -19.89 -14.70 22.72
CA ALA A 135 -20.51 -13.44 23.12
C ALA A 135 -19.48 -12.33 23.41
N ILE A 136 -18.30 -12.67 23.94
CA ILE A 136 -17.21 -11.73 24.17
C ILE A 136 -16.58 -11.30 22.84
N SER A 137 -16.27 -12.24 21.95
CA SER A 137 -15.70 -11.97 20.63
C SER A 137 -16.64 -11.08 19.80
N LEU A 138 -17.93 -11.41 19.73
CA LEU A 138 -18.94 -10.60 19.05
C LEU A 138 -19.08 -9.20 19.68
N ARG A 139 -18.96 -9.09 21.00
CA ARG A 139 -18.95 -7.77 21.67
C ARG A 139 -17.74 -6.93 21.27
N LYS A 140 -16.55 -7.55 21.13
CA LYS A 140 -15.34 -6.87 20.64
C LYS A 140 -15.55 -6.34 19.22
N ILE A 141 -16.05 -7.19 18.31
CA ILE A 141 -16.31 -6.84 16.91
C ILE A 141 -17.29 -5.67 16.82
N ARG A 142 -18.47 -5.78 17.48
CA ARG A 142 -19.47 -4.70 17.50
C ARG A 142 -18.91 -3.39 18.03
N ARG A 143 -18.13 -3.43 19.11
CA ARG A 143 -17.53 -2.23 19.70
C ARG A 143 -16.52 -1.57 18.76
N ALA A 144 -15.70 -2.36 18.07
CA ALA A 144 -14.70 -1.87 17.12
C ALA A 144 -15.37 -1.20 15.91
N LEU A 145 -16.44 -1.81 15.39
CA LEU A 145 -17.23 -1.33 14.25
C LEU A 145 -18.28 -0.27 14.64
N LYS A 146 -18.37 0.11 15.91
CA LYS A 146 -19.37 1.06 16.45
C LYS A 146 -20.83 0.66 16.15
N LEU A 147 -21.10 -0.65 16.08
CA LEU A 147 -22.42 -1.20 15.80
C LEU A 147 -23.30 -1.26 17.05
N LYS A 148 -24.61 -1.11 16.86
CA LYS A 148 -25.59 -1.29 17.95
C LYS A 148 -25.77 -2.77 18.27
N LYS A 149 -26.24 -3.07 19.49
CA LYS A 149 -26.58 -4.46 19.88
C LYS A 149 -27.67 -5.00 18.95
N GLY A 150 -27.47 -6.22 18.43
CA GLY A 150 -28.40 -6.88 17.53
C GLY A 150 -28.25 -6.50 16.05
N GLN A 151 -27.50 -5.45 15.73
CA GLN A 151 -27.22 -5.09 14.34
C GLN A 151 -26.28 -6.11 13.71
N PHE A 152 -26.63 -6.59 12.52
CA PHE A 152 -25.89 -7.61 11.75
C PHE A 152 -25.57 -8.86 12.57
N ALA A 153 -26.53 -9.37 13.35
CA ALA A 153 -26.25 -10.47 14.26
C ALA A 153 -25.73 -11.69 13.48
N ASP A 154 -26.44 -12.10 12.44
CA ASP A 154 -26.16 -13.31 11.67
C ASP A 154 -24.82 -13.19 10.92
N GLU A 155 -24.55 -12.05 10.28
CA GLU A 155 -23.31 -11.79 9.55
C GLU A 155 -22.10 -11.77 10.50
N LEU A 156 -22.25 -11.23 11.71
CA LEU A 156 -21.16 -11.24 12.69
C LEU A 156 -20.93 -12.64 13.28
N HIS A 157 -21.98 -13.44 13.44
CA HIS A 157 -21.87 -14.85 13.80
C HIS A 157 -21.16 -15.64 12.69
N GLU A 158 -21.55 -15.42 11.43
CA GLU A 158 -20.91 -16.02 10.25
C GLU A 158 -19.41 -15.64 10.17
N LEU A 159 -19.09 -14.35 10.32
CA LEU A 159 -17.72 -13.84 10.33
C LEU A 159 -16.86 -14.55 11.36
N LEU A 160 -17.39 -14.70 12.59
CA LEU A 160 -16.66 -15.33 13.68
C LEU A 160 -16.53 -16.85 13.46
N ALA A 161 -17.60 -17.53 13.10
CA ALA A 161 -17.62 -18.99 12.92
C ALA A 161 -16.65 -19.43 11.81
N ASN A 162 -16.59 -18.69 10.71
CA ASN A 162 -15.76 -19.02 9.54
C ASN A 162 -14.33 -18.48 9.62
N ALA A 163 -13.94 -17.80 10.71
CA ALA A 163 -12.56 -17.43 10.99
C ALA A 163 -11.95 -18.32 12.09
N PRO A 164 -11.68 -19.61 11.82
CA PRO A 164 -11.33 -20.59 12.86
C PRO A 164 -10.00 -20.30 13.55
N TYR A 165 -9.02 -19.73 12.84
CA TYR A 165 -7.73 -19.36 13.42
C TYR A 165 -7.75 -17.97 14.09
N GLY A 166 -8.87 -17.26 13.99
CA GLY A 166 -8.97 -15.89 14.48
C GLY A 166 -8.18 -14.93 13.60
N GLY A 167 -7.59 -13.91 14.21
CA GLY A 167 -6.78 -12.90 13.54
C GLY A 167 -7.22 -11.48 13.87
N GLU A 168 -6.66 -10.52 13.15
CA GLU A 168 -6.95 -9.11 13.36
C GLU A 168 -8.21 -8.69 12.59
N LEU A 169 -9.07 -7.91 13.24
CA LEU A 169 -10.26 -7.33 12.63
C LEU A 169 -9.88 -6.14 11.73
N ARG A 170 -10.25 -6.22 10.46
CA ARG A 170 -9.86 -5.27 9.40
C ARG A 170 -11.06 -4.84 8.57
N ILE A 171 -11.00 -3.63 8.03
CA ILE A 171 -11.91 -3.12 7.00
C ILE A 171 -11.14 -3.04 5.68
N TYR A 172 -11.67 -3.65 4.63
CA TYR A 172 -11.04 -3.69 3.30
C TYR A 172 -11.70 -2.71 2.34
N PHE A 173 -10.89 -1.99 1.55
CA PHE A 173 -11.36 -0.97 0.61
C PHE A 173 -10.31 -0.72 -0.48
N ASN A 174 -10.74 -0.20 -1.63
CA ASN A 174 -9.86 0.17 -2.71
C ASN A 174 -9.53 1.66 -2.70
N ALA A 175 -8.27 2.01 -2.93
CA ALA A 175 -7.83 3.39 -2.98
C ALA A 175 -6.62 3.58 -3.91
N ILE A 176 -6.56 4.74 -4.55
CA ILE A 176 -5.29 5.28 -5.07
C ILE A 176 -4.52 5.82 -3.86
N PHE A 177 -3.31 5.33 -3.63
CA PHE A 177 -2.53 5.64 -2.42
C PHE A 177 -2.29 7.15 -2.23
N SER A 178 -2.14 7.91 -3.33
CA SER A 178 -1.92 9.37 -3.30
C SER A 178 -3.06 10.12 -2.61
N ARG A 179 -4.30 9.64 -2.72
CA ARG A 179 -5.49 10.20 -2.04
C ARG A 179 -5.50 9.95 -0.53
N LEU A 180 -4.62 9.07 -0.05
CA LEU A 180 -4.43 8.78 1.36
C LEU A 180 -3.25 9.55 1.95
N LEU A 181 -2.64 10.50 1.23
CA LEU A 181 -1.52 11.31 1.72
C LEU A 181 -1.98 12.74 2.04
N THR A 182 -1.38 13.35 3.07
CA THR A 182 -1.51 14.80 3.31
C THR A 182 -0.22 15.56 2.97
N GLY A 183 0.91 14.87 2.85
CA GLY A 183 2.23 15.50 2.69
C GLY A 183 2.79 16.11 3.98
N ASP A 184 2.02 16.10 5.07
CA ASP A 184 2.38 16.70 6.35
C ASP A 184 2.14 15.69 7.48
N THR A 185 3.22 15.10 7.99
CA THR A 185 3.19 14.15 9.11
C THR A 185 2.70 14.77 10.42
N GLY A 186 2.91 16.08 10.64
CA GLY A 186 2.39 16.80 11.80
C GLY A 186 0.88 17.02 11.73
N ASN A 187 0.35 17.19 10.52
CA ASN A 187 -1.07 17.44 10.25
C ASN A 187 -1.73 16.36 9.40
N ASP A 188 -1.50 15.09 9.75
CA ASP A 188 -2.19 13.97 9.11
C ASP A 188 -3.72 14.00 9.39
N PHE A 189 -4.49 13.26 8.60
CA PHE A 189 -5.93 13.08 8.76
C PHE A 189 -6.29 12.70 10.19
N LYS A 190 -7.46 13.15 10.65
CA LYS A 190 -7.94 12.90 12.02
C LYS A 190 -9.03 11.85 12.09
N ARG A 191 -9.69 11.56 10.96
CA ARG A 191 -10.73 10.52 10.85
C ARG A 191 -10.74 9.89 9.46
N ILE A 192 -11.28 8.68 9.41
CA ILE A 192 -11.65 7.96 8.18
C ILE A 192 -13.06 7.41 8.35
N ARG A 193 -13.88 7.53 7.32
CA ARG A 193 -15.23 6.98 7.26
C ARG A 193 -15.29 5.91 6.18
N PHE A 194 -15.98 4.83 6.49
CA PHE A 194 -16.29 3.73 5.58
C PHE A 194 -17.81 3.62 5.47
N TYR A 195 -18.33 3.56 4.25
CA TYR A 195 -19.77 3.51 4.01
C TYR A 195 -20.12 2.68 2.76
N GLY A 196 -21.40 2.33 2.59
CA GLY A 196 -21.85 1.38 1.56
C GLY A 196 -21.90 -0.03 2.11
N ASP A 197 -21.59 -1.03 1.29
CA ASP A 197 -21.48 -2.42 1.75
C ASP A 197 -20.04 -2.67 2.17
N VAL A 198 -19.74 -2.28 3.41
CA VAL A 198 -18.41 -2.29 4.00
C VAL A 198 -17.94 -3.74 4.20
N ILE A 199 -16.82 -4.07 3.58
CA ILE A 199 -16.14 -5.35 3.74
C ILE A 199 -15.39 -5.36 5.07
N VAL A 200 -15.78 -6.28 5.95
CA VAL A 200 -15.14 -6.51 7.24
C VAL A 200 -14.59 -7.92 7.27
N ALA A 201 -13.33 -8.06 7.64
CA ALA A 201 -12.67 -9.36 7.71
C ALA A 201 -11.99 -9.59 9.06
N ILE A 202 -11.89 -10.86 9.44
CA ILE A 202 -10.94 -11.34 10.43
C ILE A 202 -9.85 -12.06 9.64
N ALA A 203 -8.63 -11.53 9.68
CA ALA A 203 -7.52 -12.05 8.90
C ALA A 203 -6.33 -12.41 9.80
N ASP A 204 -5.92 -13.68 9.73
CA ASP A 204 -4.72 -14.23 10.33
C ASP A 204 -3.58 -14.27 9.30
N SER A 205 -2.84 -13.17 9.25
CA SER A 205 -1.64 -13.04 8.42
C SER A 205 -0.43 -13.82 8.94
N ARG A 206 -0.55 -14.61 10.03
CA ARG A 206 0.55 -15.47 10.49
C ARG A 206 0.45 -16.87 9.92
N ASN A 207 -0.77 -17.41 9.87
CA ASN A 207 -1.01 -18.78 9.41
C ASN A 207 -1.68 -18.85 8.03
N GLY A 208 -2.10 -17.71 7.46
CA GLY A 208 -2.74 -17.68 6.15
C GLY A 208 -4.20 -18.12 6.19
N ALA A 209 -4.99 -17.53 7.08
CA ALA A 209 -6.42 -17.84 7.20
C ALA A 209 -7.25 -16.58 7.42
N GLY A 210 -8.56 -16.67 7.16
CA GLY A 210 -9.48 -15.59 7.49
C GLY A 210 -10.83 -15.74 6.80
N TYR A 211 -11.75 -14.85 7.15
CA TYR A 211 -13.07 -14.75 6.53
C TYR A 211 -13.54 -13.31 6.52
N HIS A 212 -14.44 -12.98 5.60
CA HIS A 212 -15.01 -11.65 5.47
C HIS A 212 -16.52 -11.70 5.29
N VAL A 213 -17.18 -10.60 5.67
CA VAL A 213 -18.60 -10.35 5.43
C VAL A 213 -18.80 -8.95 4.89
N ARG A 214 -19.95 -8.73 4.25
CA ARG A 214 -20.40 -7.42 3.77
C ARG A 214 -21.42 -6.85 4.73
N LEU A 215 -21.18 -5.64 5.22
CA LEU A 215 -22.07 -4.96 6.15
C LEU A 215 -22.56 -3.63 5.52
N PRO A 216 -23.86 -3.49 5.21
CA PRO A 216 -24.45 -2.23 4.74
C PRO A 216 -24.46 -1.17 5.87
N THR A 217 -23.35 -0.48 6.09
CA THR A 217 -23.15 0.35 7.28
C THR A 217 -22.37 1.63 6.99
N ASP A 218 -22.34 2.53 7.96
CA ASP A 218 -21.60 3.79 7.92
C ASP A 218 -20.82 3.94 9.23
N ILE A 219 -19.50 3.80 9.14
CA ILE A 219 -18.59 3.76 10.28
C ILE A 219 -17.56 4.85 10.12
N THR A 220 -17.50 5.78 11.08
CA THR A 220 -16.41 6.76 11.16
C THR A 220 -15.47 6.42 12.32
N LEU A 221 -14.18 6.28 12.04
CA LEU A 221 -13.12 5.92 12.98
C LEU A 221 -12.07 7.04 13.10
N PRO A 222 -11.38 7.18 14.23
CA PRO A 222 -10.18 8.01 14.30
C PRO A 222 -9.15 7.45 13.33
N PHE A 223 -8.47 8.34 12.60
CA PHE A 223 -7.43 7.95 11.67
C PHE A 223 -6.11 7.72 12.41
N CYS A 224 -5.44 6.62 12.10
CA CYS A 224 -4.10 6.30 12.54
C CYS A 224 -3.35 5.72 11.35
N ARG A 225 -2.25 6.38 10.98
CA ARG A 225 -1.43 5.99 9.84
C ARG A 225 -0.88 4.57 9.97
N ASP A 226 -0.46 4.19 11.18
CA ASP A 226 0.06 2.87 11.52
C ASP A 226 -0.96 1.74 11.35
N ASN A 227 -2.23 2.06 11.09
CA ASN A 227 -3.30 1.08 10.90
C ASN A 227 -3.75 0.92 9.45
N LEU A 228 -3.24 1.75 8.54
CA LEU A 228 -3.55 1.73 7.11
C LEU A 228 -2.47 0.96 6.37
N PHE A 229 -2.80 -0.07 5.59
CA PHE A 229 -1.83 -0.91 4.89
C PHE A 229 -2.28 -1.20 3.46
N THR A 230 -1.32 -1.31 2.55
CA THR A 230 -1.49 -2.05 1.30
C THR A 230 -1.52 -3.55 1.60
N ASP A 231 -2.57 -4.27 1.18
CA ASP A 231 -2.79 -5.67 1.61
C ASP A 231 -1.66 -6.61 1.20
N SER A 232 -1.16 -6.48 -0.03
CA SER A 232 -0.08 -7.31 -0.57
C SER A 232 1.26 -7.14 0.15
N GLN A 233 1.44 -6.04 0.88
CA GLN A 233 2.68 -5.74 1.61
C GLN A 233 2.72 -6.38 3.00
N VAL A 234 1.73 -7.20 3.32
CA VAL A 234 1.63 -7.97 4.56
C VAL A 234 1.63 -9.44 4.20
N HIS A 235 2.68 -10.18 4.56
CA HIS A 235 2.76 -11.60 4.25
C HIS A 235 1.67 -12.40 4.96
N TYR A 236 1.10 -13.34 4.18
CA TYR A 236 -0.27 -13.80 4.20
C TYR A 236 -1.26 -12.62 4.11
N SER A 237 -1.19 -11.96 2.96
CA SER A 237 -2.13 -10.96 2.48
C SER A 237 -3.49 -11.61 2.26
N TYR A 238 -4.55 -10.94 2.71
CA TYR A 238 -5.87 -11.57 2.72
C TYR A 238 -6.45 -11.71 1.32
N ALA A 239 -6.37 -10.64 0.52
CA ALA A 239 -6.91 -10.65 -0.82
C ALA A 239 -6.08 -11.56 -1.72
N ASN A 240 -4.75 -11.41 -1.73
CA ASN A 240 -3.91 -12.07 -2.73
C ASN A 240 -3.49 -13.50 -2.32
N GLU A 241 -2.85 -13.65 -1.15
CA GLU A 241 -2.26 -14.93 -0.75
C GLU A 241 -3.27 -15.91 -0.11
N ILE A 242 -4.22 -15.40 0.68
CA ILE A 242 -5.19 -16.26 1.39
C ILE A 242 -6.39 -16.59 0.51
N CYS A 243 -7.05 -15.59 -0.07
CA CYS A 243 -8.33 -15.78 -0.76
C CYS A 243 -8.25 -15.74 -2.30
N GLY A 244 -7.14 -15.27 -2.89
CA GLY A 244 -7.00 -15.18 -4.35
C GLY A 244 -8.04 -14.27 -5.01
N MET A 245 -8.40 -13.16 -4.35
CA MET A 245 -9.45 -12.25 -4.77
C MET A 245 -8.99 -11.36 -5.93
N LEU A 246 -9.93 -11.02 -6.81
CA LEU A 246 -9.74 -9.97 -7.82
C LEU A 246 -9.63 -8.61 -7.15
N ASN A 247 -8.94 -7.65 -7.76
CA ASN A 247 -8.77 -6.30 -7.22
C ASN A 247 -10.11 -5.61 -6.88
N SER A 248 -11.17 -5.82 -7.67
CA SER A 248 -12.49 -5.21 -7.46
C SER A 248 -13.31 -5.77 -6.29
N TRP A 249 -12.81 -6.78 -5.56
CA TRP A 249 -13.61 -7.52 -4.58
C TRP A 249 -14.15 -6.68 -3.42
N CYS A 250 -13.49 -5.54 -3.12
CA CYS A 250 -13.87 -4.63 -2.05
C CYS A 250 -14.35 -3.25 -2.53
N ASP A 251 -14.72 -3.10 -3.80
CA ASP A 251 -15.26 -1.86 -4.39
C ASP A 251 -16.56 -1.38 -3.72
N SER A 252 -17.26 -2.29 -3.04
CA SER A 252 -18.48 -1.96 -2.31
C SER A 252 -18.22 -1.12 -1.05
N THR A 253 -16.99 -1.16 -0.51
CA THR A 253 -16.56 -0.30 0.59
C THR A 253 -16.14 1.06 0.05
N ARG A 254 -17.00 2.07 0.22
CA ARG A 254 -16.65 3.46 -0.05
C ARG A 254 -15.98 4.08 1.16
N TRP A 255 -15.17 5.11 0.94
CA TRP A 255 -14.42 5.75 2.01
C TRP A 255 -14.22 7.25 1.80
N GLU A 256 -13.96 7.97 2.90
CA GLU A 256 -13.53 9.36 2.90
C GLU A 256 -12.66 9.66 4.15
N THR A 257 -11.66 10.53 4.01
CA THR A 257 -10.85 11.01 5.14
C THR A 257 -11.32 12.40 5.60
N GLY A 258 -10.88 12.83 6.78
CA GLY A 258 -11.20 14.18 7.24
C GLY A 258 -10.32 14.70 8.38
N MET A 259 -10.27 16.03 8.49
CA MET A 259 -9.42 16.75 9.44
C MET A 259 -10.09 17.01 10.80
N LYS A 260 -11.41 16.81 10.90
CA LYS A 260 -12.13 17.02 12.17
C LYS A 260 -11.85 15.86 13.13
N PRO A 261 -11.27 16.10 14.31
CA PRO A 261 -10.94 15.04 15.25
C PRO A 261 -12.18 14.40 15.86
N LEU A 262 -12.06 13.12 16.21
CA LEU A 262 -13.05 12.37 16.98
C LEU A 262 -12.59 12.22 18.43
N LYS A 263 -13.55 12.21 19.37
CA LYS A 263 -13.26 12.06 20.82
C LYS A 263 -12.90 10.62 21.24
N SER A 264 -12.79 9.69 20.30
CA SER A 264 -12.43 8.29 20.57
C SER A 264 -10.98 8.03 20.20
N THR A 265 -10.31 7.13 20.93
CA THR A 265 -8.99 6.61 20.56
C THR A 265 -9.13 5.33 19.76
N MET A 266 -8.08 5.00 19.01
CA MET A 266 -8.02 3.83 18.14
C MET A 266 -6.86 2.95 18.58
N ARG A 267 -7.03 1.63 18.51
CA ARG A 267 -5.98 0.68 18.94
C ARG A 267 -4.97 0.53 17.81
N LYS A 268 -3.69 0.52 18.16
CA LYS A 268 -2.64 0.29 17.16
C LYS A 268 -2.74 -1.11 16.57
N SER A 269 -2.55 -1.19 15.26
CA SER A 269 -2.40 -2.44 14.53
C SER A 269 -1.21 -3.24 15.04
N ARG A 270 -1.30 -4.56 14.98
CA ARG A 270 -0.15 -5.46 15.20
C ARG A 270 0.64 -5.74 13.92
N MET A 271 0.17 -5.27 12.76
CA MET A 271 0.78 -5.63 11.49
C MET A 271 2.17 -5.02 11.27
N SER A 272 2.45 -3.85 11.84
CA SER A 272 3.80 -3.28 11.78
C SER A 272 4.83 -4.15 12.53
N GLU A 273 4.41 -4.83 13.60
CA GLU A 273 5.27 -5.80 14.32
C GLU A 273 5.42 -7.09 13.51
N HIS A 274 4.33 -7.56 12.89
CA HIS A 274 4.36 -8.71 11.97
C HIS A 274 5.32 -8.49 10.80
N GLN A 275 5.24 -7.35 10.10
CA GLN A 275 6.13 -7.01 9.00
C GLN A 275 7.61 -6.99 9.44
N LYS A 276 7.91 -6.46 10.64
CA LYS A 276 9.27 -6.51 11.20
C LYS A 276 9.72 -7.95 11.44
N GLN A 277 8.84 -8.80 11.96
CA GLN A 277 9.12 -10.21 12.19
C GLN A 277 9.38 -10.96 10.87
N GLU A 278 8.58 -10.70 9.84
CA GLU A 278 8.75 -11.23 8.49
C GLU A 278 10.09 -10.82 7.87
N ALA A 279 10.50 -9.56 8.03
CA ALA A 279 11.81 -9.10 7.58
C ALA A 279 12.97 -9.80 8.30
N LEU A 280 12.81 -10.13 9.59
CA LEU A 280 13.80 -10.90 10.35
C LEU A 280 13.88 -12.35 9.84
N TYR A 281 12.75 -12.98 9.54
CA TYR A 281 12.72 -14.32 8.95
C TYR A 281 13.41 -14.34 7.59
N GLU A 282 13.10 -13.38 6.72
CA GLU A 282 13.71 -13.23 5.40
C GLU A 282 15.22 -13.03 5.50
N LYS A 283 15.68 -12.14 6.39
CA LYS A 283 17.11 -11.92 6.64
C LYS A 283 17.81 -13.21 7.05
N ARG A 284 17.27 -13.92 8.04
CA ARG A 284 17.85 -15.19 8.52
C ARG A 284 17.88 -16.26 7.44
N PHE A 285 16.86 -16.30 6.59
CA PHE A 285 16.82 -17.22 5.45
C PHE A 285 17.92 -16.93 4.43
N ARG A 286 18.15 -15.64 4.10
CA ARG A 286 19.24 -15.20 3.20
C ARG A 286 20.63 -15.52 3.76
N GLU A 287 20.79 -15.42 5.08
CA GLU A 287 22.01 -15.83 5.80
C GLU A 287 22.22 -17.36 5.86
N GLY A 288 21.33 -18.14 5.26
CA GLY A 288 21.42 -19.60 5.18
C GLY A 288 20.67 -20.35 6.29
N GLY A 289 20.09 -19.64 7.26
CA GLY A 289 19.32 -20.22 8.35
C GLY A 289 17.83 -20.42 8.04
N CYS A 290 17.08 -20.85 9.06
CA CYS A 290 15.62 -20.80 9.13
C CYS A 290 15.19 -20.67 10.59
N THR A 291 13.93 -20.31 10.84
CA THR A 291 13.43 -20.02 12.20
C THR A 291 12.29 -20.95 12.60
N LEU A 292 12.32 -21.45 13.83
CA LEU A 292 11.22 -22.22 14.41
C LEU A 292 9.96 -21.33 14.49
N GLY A 293 8.85 -21.82 13.95
CA GLY A 293 7.57 -21.10 13.92
C GLY A 293 7.39 -20.13 12.75
N ASP A 294 8.38 -20.01 11.85
CA ASP A 294 8.19 -19.32 10.57
C ASP A 294 7.31 -20.19 9.65
N MET A 295 6.06 -19.79 9.45
CA MET A 295 5.06 -20.54 8.70
C MET A 295 5.21 -20.41 7.18
N ASN A 296 6.11 -19.58 6.68
CA ASN A 296 6.36 -19.49 5.25
C ASN A 296 7.25 -20.65 4.78
N HIS A 297 6.63 -21.67 4.18
CA HIS A 297 7.34 -22.87 3.71
C HIS A 297 8.50 -22.59 2.72
N LYS A 298 8.45 -21.46 1.98
CA LYS A 298 9.50 -21.07 1.01
C LYS A 298 10.81 -20.64 1.69
N ARG A 299 10.77 -20.31 2.98
CA ARG A 299 11.94 -19.90 3.79
C ARG A 299 12.57 -21.08 4.54
N HIS A 300 12.33 -22.30 4.09
CA HIS A 300 12.93 -23.51 4.66
C HIS A 300 13.50 -24.39 3.56
N ARG A 301 14.73 -24.88 3.77
CA ARG A 301 15.43 -25.74 2.80
C ARG A 301 15.29 -27.19 3.21
N ASN A 302 15.26 -28.08 2.21
CA ASN A 302 15.25 -29.54 2.41
C ASN A 302 14.09 -30.01 3.31
N THR A 303 12.94 -29.34 3.22
CA THR A 303 11.73 -29.81 3.90
C THR A 303 11.35 -31.19 3.37
N TYR A 304 10.85 -32.05 4.24
CA TYR A 304 10.41 -33.39 3.87
C TYR A 304 9.02 -33.66 4.42
N TYR A 305 8.27 -34.47 3.68
CA TYR A 305 6.92 -34.86 4.06
C TYR A 305 6.94 -36.07 4.99
N ILE A 306 6.15 -36.02 6.06
CA ILE A 306 5.91 -37.09 7.00
C ILE A 306 4.54 -37.67 6.69
N ASN A 307 4.51 -38.92 6.21
CA ASN A 307 3.29 -39.63 5.84
C ASN A 307 2.72 -40.49 6.99
N SER A 308 2.96 -40.07 8.23
CA SER A 308 2.51 -40.76 9.44
C SER A 308 1.89 -39.76 10.39
N PHE A 309 0.75 -40.08 10.99
CA PHE A 309 -0.01 -39.14 11.81
C PHE A 309 0.81 -38.52 12.96
N PRO A 310 0.81 -37.18 13.14
CA PRO A 310 0.20 -36.19 12.25
C PRO A 310 0.97 -36.05 10.93
N CYS A 311 0.25 -36.14 9.81
CA CYS A 311 0.83 -35.98 8.49
C CYS A 311 1.16 -34.52 8.22
N GLY A 312 2.22 -34.28 7.46
CA GLY A 312 2.60 -32.91 7.12
C GLY A 312 4.06 -32.74 6.73
N THR A 313 4.44 -31.52 6.41
CA THR A 313 5.80 -31.16 6.02
C THR A 313 6.60 -30.73 7.24
N LYS A 314 7.85 -31.20 7.38
CA LYS A 314 8.76 -30.82 8.47
C LYS A 314 10.04 -30.21 7.95
N CYS A 315 10.48 -29.14 8.60
CA CYS A 315 11.81 -28.60 8.41
C CYS A 315 12.83 -29.38 9.27
N PRO A 316 13.87 -30.00 8.66
CA PRO A 316 14.89 -30.73 9.42
C PRO A 316 15.78 -29.81 10.26
N HIS A 317 15.86 -28.52 9.91
CA HIS A 317 16.84 -27.59 10.47
C HIS A 317 16.33 -26.86 11.72
N CYS A 318 15.09 -26.37 11.71
CA CYS A 318 14.50 -25.67 12.85
C CYS A 318 13.37 -26.44 13.55
N GLY A 319 12.88 -27.52 12.94
CA GLY A 319 11.79 -28.32 13.50
C GLY A 319 10.38 -27.77 13.28
N THR A 320 10.21 -26.64 12.56
CA THR A 320 8.88 -26.18 12.14
C THR A 320 8.16 -27.28 11.38
N PHE A 321 6.87 -27.44 11.68
CA PHE A 321 6.01 -28.46 11.12
C PHE A 321 4.72 -27.83 10.60
N TRP A 322 4.41 -28.09 9.33
CA TRP A 322 3.16 -27.71 8.68
C TRP A 322 2.30 -28.96 8.57
N ILE A 323 1.16 -28.93 9.26
CA ILE A 323 0.17 -30.01 9.19
C ILE A 323 -0.61 -29.86 7.89
N ASP A 324 -0.90 -30.99 7.25
CA ASP A 324 -1.77 -31.06 6.06
C ASP A 324 -3.27 -30.91 6.38
#